data_AF-A0A7S3GXC4-F1
#
_entry.id   AF-A0A7S3GXC4-F1
#
_cell.length_a   1.000
_cell.length_b   1.000
_cell.length_c   1.000
_cell.angle_alpha   90.00
_cell.angle_beta   90.00
_cell.angle_gamma   90.00
#
_symmetry.space_group_name_H-M   'P 1'
#
loop_
_entity.id
_entity.type
_entity.pdbx_description
1 polymer ?
#
loop_
_entity_poly.entity_id
_entity_poly.type
_entity_poly.pdbx_seq_one_letter_code
_entity_poly.pdbx_strand_id
1 'polypeptide(L)'
;CNRQEHVIYGMCLDGKCCRRNESEKFMLRRNDLCRLAGYQTVETKGRNKDGRRFQGEMLYSSLMRDLLPEAEYAVEPLYAAAYNGDVNAIHALAKLKVNPNIKHPSSGYTALHAAVFKCKLDAVVALLTCFRGALRLDVQDKKGDTALHVASRMGFVEITAAICDEDSCDPLCCTNEEGKYPIDVIRTHKVWQMIKVCQTRNELKAELKALLKG
;
A
#
# COMPACT_ATOMS: atom_id res chain seq x y z
N CYS A 1 -23.12 4.53 13.01
CA CYS A 1 -23.15 5.06 11.63
C CYS A 1 -22.57 6.47 11.59
N ASN A 2 -21.25 6.56 11.38
CA ASN A 2 -20.55 7.82 11.20
C ASN A 2 -20.38 8.11 9.70
N ARG A 3 -20.77 9.30 9.24
CA ARG A 3 -20.70 9.69 7.82
C ARG A 3 -19.26 9.73 7.33
N GLN A 4 -18.30 10.02 8.21
CA GLN A 4 -16.87 9.96 7.90
C GLN A 4 -16.39 8.54 7.57
N GLU A 5 -16.98 7.49 8.16
CA GLU A 5 -16.59 6.10 7.87
C GLU A 5 -17.01 5.65 6.48
N HIS A 6 -18.18 6.10 6.00
CA HIS A 6 -18.62 5.81 4.64
C HIS A 6 -17.77 6.52 3.59
N VAL A 7 -17.30 7.73 3.88
CA VAL A 7 -16.42 8.49 2.97
C VAL A 7 -15.01 7.87 2.91
N ILE A 8 -14.55 7.27 4.01
CA ILE A 8 -13.19 6.72 4.11
C ILE A 8 -13.13 5.24 3.69
N TYR A 9 -14.16 4.45 3.98
CA TYR A 9 -14.16 2.99 3.80
C TYR A 9 -15.28 2.46 2.88
N GLY A 10 -16.15 3.34 2.36
CA GLY A 10 -17.32 2.92 1.57
C GLY A 10 -18.40 2.19 2.35
N MET A 11 -18.23 1.96 3.67
CA MET A 11 -19.17 1.24 4.53
C MET A 11 -19.07 1.65 6.00
N CYS A 12 -20.08 1.26 6.79
CA CYS A 12 -20.20 1.50 8.23
C CYS A 12 -19.45 0.44 9.03
N LEU A 13 -18.52 0.81 9.92
CA LEU A 13 -17.67 -0.16 10.64
C LEU A 13 -18.42 -0.95 11.72
N ASP A 14 -19.50 -0.38 12.25
CA ASP A 14 -20.38 -0.92 13.29
C ASP A 14 -21.52 -1.79 12.74
N GLY A 15 -21.66 -1.94 11.42
CA GLY A 15 -22.58 -2.89 10.78
C GLY A 15 -24.08 -2.65 11.02
N LYS A 16 -24.45 -1.49 11.58
CA LYS A 16 -25.83 -1.13 11.98
C LYS A 16 -26.65 -0.38 10.91
N CYS A 17 -26.01 0.02 9.81
CA CYS A 17 -26.60 0.56 8.58
C CYS A 17 -26.17 -0.41 7.47
N CYS A 18 -26.97 -1.07 6.63
CA CYS A 18 -28.31 -0.83 6.14
C CYS A 18 -28.94 -2.15 5.65
N ARG A 19 -30.23 -2.07 5.28
CA ARG A 19 -30.93 -3.06 4.48
C ARG A 19 -30.22 -3.24 3.13
N ARG A 20 -29.74 -4.46 2.90
CA ARG A 20 -29.31 -5.10 1.64
C ARG A 20 -29.49 -4.26 0.36
N ASN A 21 -28.40 -3.64 -0.07
CA ASN A 21 -28.21 -3.25 -1.47
C ASN A 21 -27.62 -4.44 -2.25
N GLU A 22 -27.92 -4.57 -3.54
CA GLU A 22 -27.45 -5.68 -4.39
C GLU A 22 -25.93 -5.82 -4.47
N SER A 23 -25.19 -4.75 -4.16
CA SER A 23 -23.73 -4.71 -3.99
C SER A 23 -23.22 -5.48 -2.76
N GLU A 24 -24.08 -5.79 -1.78
CA GLU A 24 -23.71 -6.59 -0.59
C GLU A 24 -23.72 -8.10 -0.84
N LYS A 25 -23.98 -8.57 -2.07
CA LYS A 25 -23.77 -9.99 -2.43
C LYS A 25 -22.29 -10.37 -2.56
N PHE A 26 -21.37 -9.40 -2.64
CA PHE A 26 -20.02 -9.65 -3.17
C PHE A 26 -18.84 -9.16 -2.32
N MET A 27 -19.06 -8.67 -1.10
CA MET A 27 -17.94 -8.23 -0.25
C MET A 27 -17.64 -9.25 0.86
N LEU A 28 -16.41 -9.77 0.85
CA LEU A 28 -15.82 -10.63 1.88
C LEU A 28 -15.94 -9.93 3.25
N ARG A 29 -16.54 -10.63 4.23
CA ARG A 29 -16.70 -10.09 5.58
C ARG A 29 -15.33 -9.94 6.24
N ARG A 30 -15.24 -9.07 7.25
CA ARG A 30 -14.06 -8.92 8.13
C ARG A 30 -13.56 -10.25 8.74
N ASN A 31 -14.46 -11.22 8.93
CA ASN A 31 -14.11 -12.58 9.35
C ASN A 31 -13.54 -13.47 8.22
N ASP A 32 -13.82 -13.13 6.96
CA ASP A 32 -13.25 -13.83 5.81
C ASP A 32 -11.78 -13.44 5.61
N LEU A 33 -11.36 -12.22 5.98
CA LEU A 33 -9.93 -11.83 6.08
C LEU A 33 -9.14 -12.66 7.09
N CYS A 34 -9.76 -13.04 8.22
CA CYS A 34 -9.13 -13.97 9.17
C CYS A 34 -9.10 -15.42 8.65
N ARG A 35 -10.05 -15.83 7.81
CA ARG A 35 -9.97 -17.11 7.08
C ARG A 35 -8.96 -17.07 5.93
N LEU A 36 -8.72 -15.90 5.35
CA LEU A 36 -7.70 -15.63 4.33
C LEU A 36 -6.26 -15.74 4.88
N ALA A 37 -6.07 -15.70 6.20
CA ALA A 37 -4.79 -15.96 6.85
C ALA A 37 -4.38 -17.46 6.82
N GLY A 38 -5.30 -18.36 6.49
CA GLY A 38 -5.05 -19.77 6.25
C GLY A 38 -5.49 -20.15 4.84
N TYR A 39 -4.61 -20.00 3.86
CA TYR A 39 -4.88 -20.34 2.45
C TYR A 39 -5.19 -21.83 2.26
N GLN A 40 -6.44 -22.21 2.43
CA GLN A 40 -7.03 -23.32 1.71
C GLN A 40 -8.29 -22.85 1.00
N THR A 41 -8.64 -23.59 -0.07
CA THR A 41 -9.79 -23.40 -0.95
C THR A 41 -10.98 -22.75 -0.25
N VAL A 42 -11.49 -21.66 -0.81
CA VAL A 42 -12.74 -21.08 -0.30
C VAL A 42 -13.89 -21.93 -0.82
N GLU A 43 -14.66 -22.54 0.09
CA GLU A 43 -15.96 -23.12 -0.25
C GLU A 43 -16.87 -22.00 -0.77
N THR A 44 -17.07 -21.97 -2.07
CA THR A 44 -18.03 -21.05 -2.67
C THR A 44 -19.42 -21.68 -2.57
N LYS A 45 -20.35 -20.98 -1.92
CA LYS A 45 -21.77 -21.34 -1.85
C LYS A 45 -22.58 -20.21 -2.47
N GLY A 46 -23.15 -20.48 -3.64
CA GLY A 46 -23.95 -19.49 -4.38
C GLY A 46 -25.17 -20.12 -5.04
N ARG A 47 -25.99 -19.26 -5.64
CA ARG A 47 -27.07 -19.68 -6.53
C ARG A 47 -26.77 -19.13 -7.92
N ASN A 48 -26.89 -19.97 -8.93
CA ASN A 48 -26.82 -19.55 -10.32
C ASN A 48 -28.05 -18.69 -10.67
N LYS A 49 -28.05 -18.05 -11.84
CA LYS A 49 -29.18 -17.26 -12.35
C LYS A 49 -30.49 -18.06 -12.38
N ASP A 50 -30.39 -19.38 -12.50
CA ASP A 50 -31.51 -20.33 -12.48
C ASP A 50 -31.91 -20.82 -11.07
N GLY A 51 -31.36 -20.21 -10.02
CA GLY A 51 -31.65 -20.56 -8.62
C GLY A 51 -30.99 -21.85 -8.10
N ARG A 52 -30.29 -22.60 -8.96
CA ARG A 52 -29.57 -23.83 -8.57
C ARG A 52 -28.39 -23.52 -7.68
N ARG A 53 -28.27 -24.24 -6.56
CA ARG A 53 -27.14 -24.14 -5.64
C ARG A 53 -25.90 -24.76 -6.27
N PHE A 54 -24.79 -24.06 -6.21
CA PHE A 54 -23.48 -24.65 -6.49
C PHE A 54 -22.64 -24.64 -5.22
N GLN A 55 -21.84 -25.69 -5.06
CA GLN A 55 -20.93 -25.90 -3.95
C GLN A 55 -19.62 -26.42 -4.55
N GLY A 56 -18.55 -25.65 -4.44
CA GLY A 56 -17.26 -25.98 -5.04
C GLY A 56 -16.11 -25.25 -4.38
N GLU A 57 -14.93 -25.87 -4.45
CA GLU A 57 -13.66 -25.34 -3.97
C GLU A 57 -12.97 -24.55 -5.08
N MET A 58 -12.71 -23.26 -4.85
CA MET A 58 -12.07 -22.41 -5.86
C MET A 58 -10.78 -21.78 -5.33
N LEU A 59 -9.74 -21.78 -6.18
CA LEU A 59 -8.47 -21.10 -5.91
C LEU A 59 -8.69 -19.57 -5.93
N TYR A 60 -8.18 -18.88 -4.92
CA TYR A 60 -8.36 -17.44 -4.76
C TYR A 60 -7.89 -16.62 -5.98
N SER A 61 -6.85 -17.09 -6.67
CA SER A 61 -6.31 -16.47 -7.89
C SER A 61 -7.24 -16.53 -9.11
N SER A 62 -8.13 -17.53 -9.19
CA SER A 62 -9.14 -17.61 -10.26
C SER A 62 -10.38 -16.80 -9.89
N LEU A 63 -10.79 -16.81 -8.61
CA LEU A 63 -11.91 -16.01 -8.11
C LEU A 63 -11.69 -14.51 -8.32
N MET A 64 -10.47 -14.01 -8.11
CA MET A 64 -10.12 -12.61 -8.37
C MET A 64 -10.09 -12.23 -9.86
N ARG A 65 -9.86 -13.20 -10.76
CA ARG A 65 -9.80 -12.96 -12.21
C ARG A 65 -11.20 -12.90 -12.84
N ASP A 66 -12.13 -13.67 -12.29
CA ASP A 66 -13.51 -13.78 -12.82
C ASP A 66 -14.49 -12.78 -12.18
N LEU A 67 -14.27 -12.34 -10.94
CA LEU A 67 -15.14 -11.36 -10.24
C LEU A 67 -14.84 -9.90 -10.57
N LEU A 68 -13.67 -9.58 -11.12
CA LEU A 68 -13.23 -8.20 -11.35
C LEU A 68 -12.91 -7.99 -12.83
N PRO A 69 -13.93 -7.90 -13.71
CA PRO A 69 -13.73 -7.60 -15.13
C PRO A 69 -13.29 -6.14 -15.35
N GLU A 70 -13.32 -5.30 -14.32
CA GLU A 70 -12.85 -3.91 -14.37
C GLU A 70 -11.76 -3.68 -13.31
N ALA A 71 -10.62 -3.14 -13.76
CA ALA A 71 -9.35 -3.04 -13.04
C ALA A 71 -9.35 -2.16 -11.76
N GLU A 72 -10.51 -1.72 -11.27
CA GLU A 72 -10.66 -0.76 -10.18
C GLU A 72 -10.46 -1.39 -8.79
N TYR A 73 -10.64 -2.71 -8.63
CA TYR A 73 -10.67 -3.40 -7.32
C TYR A 73 -9.49 -4.36 -7.06
N ALA A 74 -8.58 -4.54 -8.04
CA ALA A 74 -7.33 -5.30 -7.81
C ALA A 74 -6.33 -4.53 -6.92
N VAL A 75 -6.58 -3.23 -6.71
CA VAL A 75 -5.77 -2.28 -5.94
C VAL A 75 -5.87 -2.51 -4.41
N GLU A 76 -6.96 -3.12 -3.94
CA GLU A 76 -7.41 -3.01 -2.55
C GLU A 76 -6.69 -3.86 -1.51
N PRO A 77 -6.27 -5.12 -1.75
CA PRO A 77 -5.83 -5.97 -0.63
C PRO A 77 -4.54 -5.46 0.04
N LEU A 78 -3.53 -5.12 -0.75
CA LEU A 78 -2.25 -4.64 -0.21
C LEU A 78 -2.37 -3.21 0.32
N TYR A 79 -3.13 -2.35 -0.37
CA TYR A 79 -3.42 -1.00 0.09
C TYR A 79 -4.13 -1.00 1.45
N ALA A 80 -5.18 -1.81 1.60
CA ALA A 80 -5.94 -1.93 2.85
C ALA A 80 -5.08 -2.53 3.99
N ALA A 81 -4.28 -3.56 3.70
CA ALA A 81 -3.35 -4.13 4.67
C ALA A 81 -2.35 -3.08 5.17
N ALA A 82 -1.75 -2.32 4.26
CA ALA A 82 -0.81 -1.24 4.57
C ALA A 82 -1.45 -0.10 5.36
N TYR A 83 -2.66 0.32 4.97
CA TYR A 83 -3.43 1.36 5.66
C TYR A 83 -3.75 0.98 7.11
N ASN A 84 -4.14 -0.27 7.33
CA ASN A 84 -4.48 -0.78 8.66
C ASN A 84 -3.25 -1.16 9.50
N GLY A 85 -2.10 -1.36 8.86
CA GLY A 85 -0.89 -1.85 9.52
C GLY A 85 -0.86 -3.38 9.70
N ASP A 86 -1.58 -4.13 8.87
CA ASP A 86 -1.67 -5.59 8.95
C ASP A 86 -0.45 -6.25 8.28
N VAL A 87 0.62 -6.42 9.06
CA VAL A 87 1.88 -7.02 8.62
C VAL A 87 1.70 -8.47 8.12
N ASN A 88 0.80 -9.24 8.75
CA ASN A 88 0.57 -10.63 8.36
C ASN A 88 -0.05 -10.71 6.96
N ALA A 89 -1.03 -9.85 6.68
CA ALA A 89 -1.60 -9.73 5.34
C ALA A 89 -0.56 -9.26 4.31
N ILE A 90 0.33 -8.31 4.66
CA ILE A 90 1.41 -7.86 3.77
C ILE A 90 2.36 -9.03 3.41
N HIS A 91 2.79 -9.80 4.41
CA HIS A 91 3.65 -10.98 4.18
C HIS A 91 2.97 -12.04 3.31
N ALA A 92 1.69 -12.28 3.56
CA ALA A 92 0.89 -13.22 2.79
C ALA A 92 0.77 -12.79 1.32
N LEU A 93 0.47 -11.51 1.07
CA LEU A 93 0.34 -10.94 -0.27
C LEU A 93 1.67 -10.91 -1.02
N ALA A 94 2.80 -10.71 -0.32
CA ALA A 94 4.12 -10.78 -0.94
C ALA A 94 4.42 -12.16 -1.56
N LYS A 95 3.98 -13.25 -0.91
CA LYS A 95 4.13 -14.62 -1.43
C LYS A 95 3.35 -14.84 -2.74
N LEU A 96 2.28 -14.05 -2.95
CA LEU A 96 1.46 -14.10 -4.15
C LEU A 96 2.03 -13.27 -5.31
N LYS A 97 3.21 -12.65 -5.13
CA LYS A 97 3.89 -11.81 -6.15
C LYS A 97 3.00 -10.70 -6.70
N VAL A 98 2.17 -10.11 -5.84
CA VAL A 98 1.35 -8.94 -6.21
C VAL A 98 2.24 -7.76 -6.57
N ASN A 99 1.77 -6.88 -7.48
CA ASN A 99 2.48 -5.64 -7.77
C ASN A 99 2.23 -4.62 -6.63
N PRO A 100 3.26 -4.17 -5.89
CA PRO A 100 3.07 -3.27 -4.75
C PRO A 100 2.91 -1.79 -5.14
N ASN A 101 3.11 -1.45 -6.42
CA ASN A 101 3.17 -0.07 -6.90
C ASN A 101 1.83 0.44 -7.46
N ILE A 102 0.76 -0.33 -7.29
CA ILE A 102 -0.57 0.04 -7.78
C ILE A 102 -1.07 1.26 -6.99
N LYS A 103 -1.58 2.27 -7.72
CA LYS A 103 -2.08 3.53 -7.15
C LYS A 103 -3.58 3.43 -6.89
N HIS A 104 -4.02 3.91 -5.73
CA HIS A 104 -5.43 4.04 -5.38
C HIS A 104 -6.12 5.03 -6.33
N PRO A 105 -7.28 4.70 -6.94
CA PRO A 105 -7.91 5.53 -7.96
C PRO A 105 -8.24 6.96 -7.49
N SER A 106 -8.66 7.12 -6.24
CA SER A 106 -9.11 8.42 -5.72
C SER A 106 -7.96 9.35 -5.30
N SER A 107 -6.93 8.85 -4.63
CA SER A 107 -5.82 9.65 -4.06
C SER A 107 -4.52 9.53 -4.82
N GLY A 108 -4.37 8.50 -5.67
CA GLY A 108 -3.10 8.13 -6.28
C GLY A 108 -2.13 7.44 -5.32
N TYR A 109 -2.53 7.14 -4.07
CA TYR A 109 -1.63 6.56 -3.07
C TYR A 109 -1.31 5.11 -3.41
N THR A 110 -0.05 4.71 -3.30
CA THR A 110 0.34 3.29 -3.23
C THR A 110 0.16 2.74 -1.82
N ALA A 111 0.36 1.42 -1.65
CA ALA A 111 0.38 0.80 -0.32
C ALA A 111 1.41 1.47 0.62
N LEU A 112 2.59 1.84 0.10
CA LEU A 112 3.61 2.54 0.88
C LEU A 112 3.12 3.92 1.35
N HIS A 113 2.48 4.71 0.48
CA HIS A 113 1.88 5.99 0.88
C HIS A 113 0.86 5.80 2.00
N ALA A 114 0.01 4.78 1.90
CA ALA A 114 -1.01 4.51 2.92
C ALA A 114 -0.38 4.18 4.28
N ALA A 115 0.62 3.29 4.32
CA ALA A 115 1.33 2.95 5.54
C ALA A 115 2.04 4.16 6.16
N VAL A 116 2.71 4.98 5.35
CA VAL A 116 3.38 6.21 5.80
C VAL A 116 2.36 7.22 6.33
N PHE A 117 1.31 7.53 5.57
CA PHE A 117 0.27 8.47 5.95
C PHE A 117 -0.43 8.08 7.27
N LYS A 118 -0.56 6.78 7.53
CA LYS A 118 -1.14 6.23 8.75
C LYS A 118 -0.13 6.00 9.88
N CYS A 119 1.13 6.40 9.68
CA CYS A 119 2.24 6.23 10.62
C CYS A 119 2.38 4.77 11.09
N LYS A 120 2.28 3.82 10.16
CA LYS A 120 2.38 2.37 10.44
C LYS A 120 3.80 1.89 10.16
N LEU A 121 4.72 2.15 11.08
CA LEU A 121 6.14 1.79 10.92
C LEU A 121 6.34 0.31 10.55
N ASP A 122 5.71 -0.61 11.27
CA ASP A 122 5.88 -2.05 11.01
C ASP A 122 5.41 -2.46 9.61
N ALA A 123 4.34 -1.82 9.11
CA ALA A 123 3.86 -2.06 7.74
C ALA A 123 4.78 -1.44 6.69
N VAL A 124 5.37 -0.27 6.97
CA VAL A 124 6.42 0.31 6.11
C VAL A 124 7.59 -0.66 6.01
N VAL A 125 8.11 -1.13 7.15
CA VAL A 125 9.23 -2.09 7.18
C VAL A 125 8.86 -3.39 6.46
N ALA A 126 7.66 -3.93 6.69
CA ALA A 126 7.19 -5.13 6.01
C ALA A 126 7.10 -4.94 4.49
N LEU A 127 6.62 -3.78 4.02
CA LEU A 127 6.57 -3.47 2.58
C LEU A 127 7.96 -3.37 1.96
N LEU A 128 8.87 -2.61 2.59
CA LEU A 128 10.25 -2.42 2.13
C LEU A 128 11.00 -3.76 2.04
N THR A 129 10.83 -4.63 3.04
CA THR A 129 11.51 -5.93 3.11
C THR A 129 10.90 -6.98 2.20
N CYS A 130 9.57 -7.16 2.23
CA CYS A 130 8.90 -8.25 1.51
C CYS A 130 8.79 -8.00 0.01
N PHE A 131 8.81 -6.74 -0.42
CA PHE A 131 8.76 -6.35 -1.82
C PHE A 131 10.07 -5.73 -2.30
N ARG A 132 11.19 -6.03 -1.63
CA ARG A 132 12.50 -5.49 -2.00
C ARG A 132 12.83 -5.77 -3.47
N GLY A 133 13.23 -4.73 -4.20
CA GLY A 133 13.49 -4.78 -5.64
C GLY A 133 12.25 -4.68 -6.55
N ALA A 134 11.05 -4.99 -6.05
CA ALA A 134 9.80 -4.79 -6.77
C ALA A 134 9.10 -3.47 -6.38
N LEU A 135 9.24 -3.05 -5.12
CA LEU A 135 8.67 -1.81 -4.59
C LEU A 135 9.46 -0.60 -5.07
N ARG A 136 8.75 0.38 -5.62
CA ARG A 136 9.30 1.66 -6.08
C ARG A 136 9.05 2.74 -5.03
N LEU A 137 10.11 3.47 -4.68
CA LEU A 137 10.07 4.58 -3.70
C LEU A 137 9.80 5.95 -4.34
N ASP A 138 9.90 6.02 -5.67
CA ASP A 138 9.75 7.23 -6.49
C ASP A 138 8.34 7.39 -7.08
N VAL A 139 7.40 6.50 -6.76
CA VAL A 139 6.01 6.62 -7.22
C VAL A 139 5.38 7.84 -6.59
N GLN A 140 4.81 8.71 -7.41
CA GLN A 140 4.13 9.93 -6.96
C GLN A 140 2.61 9.71 -6.88
N ASP A 141 1.98 10.32 -5.88
CA ASP A 141 0.53 10.39 -5.73
C ASP A 141 -0.11 11.39 -6.72
N LYS A 142 -1.35 11.85 -6.45
CA LYS A 142 -2.02 12.87 -7.28
C LYS A 142 -1.56 14.31 -7.05
N LYS A 143 -0.71 14.55 -6.05
CA LYS A 143 -0.10 15.87 -5.75
C LYS A 143 1.38 15.90 -6.14
N GLY A 144 1.87 14.86 -6.81
CA GLY A 144 3.29 14.69 -7.08
C GLY A 144 4.11 14.26 -5.85
N ASP A 145 3.49 14.01 -4.69
CA ASP A 145 4.22 13.61 -3.49
C ASP A 145 4.59 12.12 -3.58
N THR A 146 5.83 11.79 -3.25
CA THR A 146 6.24 10.41 -2.94
C THR A 146 5.98 10.07 -1.48
N ALA A 147 6.11 8.80 -1.11
CA ALA A 147 6.02 8.37 0.29
C ALA A 147 7.02 9.13 1.19
N LEU A 148 8.21 9.45 0.67
CA LEU A 148 9.20 10.25 1.42
C LEU A 148 8.76 11.70 1.61
N HIS A 149 8.10 12.34 0.62
CA HIS A 149 7.50 13.67 0.81
C HIS A 149 6.50 13.68 1.97
N VAL A 150 5.64 12.65 2.03
CA VAL A 150 4.65 12.52 3.10
C VAL A 150 5.34 12.34 4.46
N ALA A 151 6.34 11.47 4.56
CA ALA A 151 7.11 11.27 5.80
C ALA A 151 7.82 12.56 6.25
N SER A 152 8.43 13.28 5.30
CA SER A 152 9.11 14.55 5.53
C SER A 152 8.18 15.62 6.11
N ARG A 153 7.01 15.79 5.48
CA ARG A 153 6.02 16.80 5.85
C ARG A 153 5.38 16.50 7.20
N MET A 154 5.16 15.22 7.51
CA MET A 154 4.60 14.81 8.79
C MET A 154 5.65 14.76 9.91
N GLY A 155 6.95 14.75 9.56
CA GLY A 155 8.04 14.69 10.53
C GLY A 155 8.22 13.30 11.15
N PHE A 156 7.86 12.24 10.43
CA PHE A 156 7.96 10.85 10.93
C PHE A 156 9.41 10.37 10.86
N VAL A 157 10.14 10.55 11.96
CA VAL A 157 11.58 10.27 12.05
C VAL A 157 11.89 8.80 11.72
N GLU A 158 11.24 7.86 12.40
CA GLU A 158 11.52 6.42 12.28
C GLU A 158 11.16 5.90 10.88
N ILE A 159 10.05 6.38 10.31
CA ILE A 159 9.64 6.01 8.95
C ILE A 159 10.59 6.62 7.91
N THR A 160 11.03 7.86 8.12
CA THR A 160 12.04 8.48 7.25
C THR A 160 13.34 7.68 7.30
N ALA A 161 13.75 7.19 8.48
CA ALA A 161 14.92 6.32 8.63
C ALA A 161 14.77 5.07 7.77
N ALA A 162 13.67 4.33 7.96
CA ALA A 162 13.42 3.09 7.25
C ALA A 162 13.44 3.28 5.73
N ILE A 163 12.84 4.35 5.21
CA ILE A 163 12.86 4.63 3.76
C ILE A 163 14.26 5.04 3.30
N CYS A 164 14.94 5.94 4.03
CA CYS A 164 16.28 6.40 3.68
C CYS A 164 17.35 5.32 3.83
N ASP A 165 17.13 4.26 4.59
CA ASP A 165 18.07 3.14 4.71
C ASP A 165 18.07 2.22 3.49
N GLU A 166 17.00 2.25 2.68
CA GLU A 166 16.96 1.47 1.43
C GLU A 166 17.94 2.00 0.38
N ASP A 167 18.64 1.08 -0.28
CA ASP A 167 19.65 1.41 -1.29
C ASP A 167 19.06 2.12 -2.53
N SER A 168 17.80 1.85 -2.84
CA SER A 168 17.07 2.48 -3.95
C SER A 168 16.47 3.84 -3.60
N CYS A 169 16.61 4.30 -2.35
CA CYS A 169 16.08 5.60 -1.95
C CYS A 169 16.93 6.71 -2.56
N ASP A 170 16.30 7.53 -3.40
CA ASP A 170 16.88 8.78 -3.88
C ASP A 170 15.99 9.96 -3.41
N PRO A 171 16.46 10.76 -2.44
CA PRO A 171 15.70 11.88 -1.91
C PRO A 171 15.56 13.05 -2.90
N LEU A 172 16.22 13.02 -4.06
CA LEU A 172 16.12 14.04 -5.11
C LEU A 172 15.53 13.48 -6.41
N CYS A 173 14.89 12.30 -6.37
CA CYS A 173 14.40 11.62 -7.58
C CYS A 173 13.35 12.43 -8.36
N CYS A 174 12.44 13.12 -7.66
CA CYS A 174 11.37 13.88 -8.27
C CYS A 174 10.86 15.00 -7.36
N THR A 175 10.36 16.06 -7.99
CA THR A 175 9.64 17.15 -7.31
C THR A 175 8.14 16.89 -7.33
N ASN A 176 7.43 17.34 -6.29
CA ASN A 176 5.98 17.36 -6.29
C ASN A 176 5.40 18.48 -7.20
N GLU A 177 4.08 18.64 -7.21
CA GLU A 177 3.41 19.67 -8.03
C GLU A 177 3.78 21.11 -7.62
N GLU A 178 4.30 21.32 -6.41
CA GLU A 178 4.84 22.61 -5.96
C GLU A 178 6.29 22.85 -6.41
N GLY A 179 6.89 21.91 -7.15
CA GLY A 179 8.30 21.97 -7.55
C GLY A 179 9.28 21.70 -6.40
N LYS A 180 8.80 21.08 -5.31
CA LYS A 180 9.60 20.82 -4.11
C LYS A 180 10.03 19.37 -4.03
N TYR A 181 11.27 19.13 -3.62
CA TYR A 181 11.78 17.81 -3.27
C TYR A 181 11.35 17.40 -1.85
N PRO A 182 11.47 16.11 -1.47
CA PRO A 182 11.25 15.65 -0.11
C PRO A 182 12.02 16.44 0.95
N ILE A 183 13.21 16.96 0.62
CA ILE A 183 14.03 17.77 1.53
C ILE A 183 13.47 19.18 1.77
N ASP A 184 12.71 19.71 0.82
CA ASP A 184 12.18 21.09 0.88
C ASP A 184 10.88 21.18 1.69
N VAL A 185 10.19 20.04 1.88
CA VAL A 185 8.91 19.96 2.62
C VAL A 185 9.07 19.49 4.07
N ILE A 186 10.30 19.45 4.57
CA ILE A 186 10.61 18.89 5.89
C ILE A 186 10.04 19.72 7.03
N ARG A 187 9.42 19.03 7.99
CA ARG A 187 8.88 19.64 9.22
C ARG A 187 9.88 19.74 10.37
N THR A 188 10.85 18.83 10.47
CA THR A 188 11.75 18.74 11.64
C THR A 188 13.23 18.65 11.26
N HIS A 189 14.09 19.22 12.09
CA HIS A 189 15.55 19.19 11.87
C HIS A 189 16.12 17.76 11.82
N LYS A 190 15.55 16.82 12.60
CA LYS A 190 15.99 15.41 12.60
C LYS A 190 15.78 14.76 11.23
N VAL A 191 14.58 14.91 10.66
CA VAL A 191 14.27 14.40 9.31
C VAL A 191 15.19 15.04 8.26
N TRP A 192 15.51 16.34 8.40
CA TRP A 192 16.46 17.04 7.53
C TRP A 192 17.85 16.40 7.56
N GLN A 193 18.38 16.13 8.75
CA GLN A 193 19.68 15.47 8.89
C GLN A 193 19.69 14.10 8.20
N MET A 194 18.62 13.32 8.37
CA MET A 194 18.53 11.97 7.80
C MET A 194 18.49 11.97 6.28
N ILE A 195 17.67 12.85 5.70
CA ILE A 195 17.59 13.01 4.24
C ILE A 195 18.92 13.54 3.69
N LYS A 196 19.58 14.45 4.41
CA LYS A 196 20.90 14.96 4.00
C LYS A 196 21.97 13.87 4.02
N VAL A 197 21.99 13.02 5.05
CA VAL A 197 22.88 11.86 5.11
C VAL A 197 22.59 10.88 3.97
N CYS A 198 21.31 10.61 3.67
CA CYS A 198 20.91 9.78 2.54
C CYS A 198 21.44 10.34 1.20
N GLN A 199 21.31 11.65 0.98
CA GLN A 199 21.84 12.33 -0.20
C GLN A 199 23.36 12.15 -0.31
N THR A 200 24.11 12.51 0.73
CA THR A 200 25.58 12.41 0.71
C THR A 200 26.05 10.96 0.51
N ARG A 201 25.35 9.99 1.09
CA ARG A 201 25.62 8.57 0.87
C ARG A 201 25.45 8.18 -0.60
N ASN A 202 24.43 8.70 -1.29
CA ASN A 202 24.20 8.43 -2.70
C ASN A 202 25.27 9.07 -3.60
N GLU A 203 25.69 10.31 -3.28
CA GLU A 203 26.79 11.02 -3.96
C GLU A 203 28.10 10.21 -3.85
N LEU A 204 28.49 9.80 -2.63
CA LEU A 204 29.69 8.99 -2.40
C LEU A 204 29.64 7.64 -3.12
N LYS A 205 28.48 6.98 -3.14
CA LYS A 205 28.28 5.73 -3.91
C LYS A 205 28.50 5.95 -5.41
N ALA A 206 28.05 7.08 -5.95
CA ALA A 206 28.24 7.43 -7.36
C ALA A 206 29.72 7.70 -7.69
N GLU A 207 30.41 8.45 -6.83
CA GLU A 207 31.86 8.72 -6.97
C GLU A 207 32.70 7.44 -6.93
N LEU A 208 32.44 6.57 -5.95
CA LEU A 208 33.13 5.28 -5.83
C LEU A 208 32.93 4.42 -7.09
N LYS A 209 31.72 4.40 -7.64
CA LYS A 209 31.40 3.66 -8.87
C LYS A 209 32.11 4.25 -10.09
N ALA A 210 32.36 5.56 -10.12
CA ALA A 210 33.13 6.19 -11.19
C ALA A 210 34.62 5.81 -11.11
N LEU A 211 35.20 5.80 -9.90
CA LEU A 211 36.59 5.39 -9.67
C LEU A 211 36.85 3.93 -10.03
N LEU A 212 35.92 3.02 -9.74
CA LEU A 212 36.06 1.59 -10.06
C LEU A 212 35.93 1.27 -11.56
N LYS A 213 35.46 2.23 -12.37
CA LYS A 213 35.29 2.07 -13.82
C LYS A 213 36.44 2.67 -14.64
N GLY A 214 37.27 3.51 -14.04
CA GLY A 214 38.46 4.10 -14.65
C GLY A 214 39.68 3.24 -14.38
#